data_AF-A0A7W1QFQ0-F1
#
_entry.id   AF-A0A7W1QFQ0-F1
#
_cell.length_a   1.000
_cell.length_b   1.000
_cell.length_c   1.000
_cell.angle_alpha   90.00
_cell.angle_beta   90.00
_cell.angle_gamma   90.00
#
_symmetry.space_group_name_H-M   'P 1'
#
loop_
_entity.id
_entity.type
_entity.pdbx_description
1 polymer ?
#
loop_
_entity_poly.entity_id
_entity_poly.type
_entity_poly.pdbx_seq_one_letter_code
_entity_poly.pdbx_strand_id
1 'polypeptide(L)'
;MSSGVSAWIARSLAALAVVMSIGGAVAYWSVDAQAFVAADLASLAQFAAFAIVGTLIASSHPRNAIGWICLGVALSGGLDAISGAIVALGLQSDADPGALVGAAAVYFEFSWLAYVMVPATFLLLLFPNGRLLSRRWGWVACCAAAGILGVLVTSAASPAPLSEFPSVANPFAIDSPLLEPLEIVSTLVMFVGIFGSVASLVVRFRRADRRQREQIKWLATAGAILAVTAPIDAALAGVLGDAQYLATTLALLGMPVAIGIAILRHRLYDVDVVINRALVYGALTAALAGTYLASVLLLQHALSSVTANNGLAIAGSTLAVAALFQPARRRIQAIVDRRFYRRKYDAARTLERFGAHLRDEVDLDTLGDDLRA
;
A
#
# COMPACT_ATOMS: atom_id res chain seq x y z
N MET A 1 8.11 -19.12 -12.02
CA MET A 1 7.29 -18.02 -12.56
C MET A 1 8.16 -17.17 -13.48
N SER A 2 7.69 -16.91 -14.70
CA SER A 2 8.31 -15.90 -15.56
C SER A 2 8.13 -14.51 -14.92
N SER A 3 9.08 -13.60 -15.15
CA SER A 3 9.05 -12.24 -14.59
C SER A 3 7.78 -11.46 -14.97
N GLY A 4 7.20 -11.76 -16.13
CA GLY A 4 5.94 -11.18 -16.59
C GLY A 4 4.73 -11.58 -15.75
N VAL A 5 4.60 -12.86 -15.37
CA VAL A 5 3.46 -13.36 -14.58
C VAL A 5 3.49 -12.79 -13.16
N SER A 6 4.66 -12.74 -12.51
CA SER A 6 4.80 -12.11 -11.20
C SER A 6 4.45 -10.63 -11.22
N ALA A 7 4.86 -9.90 -12.26
CA ALA A 7 4.56 -8.48 -12.37
C ALA A 7 3.06 -8.22 -12.59
N TRP A 8 2.38 -9.09 -13.35
CA TRP A 8 0.94 -9.02 -13.53
C TRP A 8 0.20 -9.31 -12.23
N ILE A 9 0.53 -10.40 -11.52
CA ILE A 9 -0.06 -10.74 -10.22
C ILE A 9 0.14 -9.61 -9.20
N ALA A 10 1.36 -9.08 -9.10
CA ALA A 10 1.69 -8.01 -8.16
C ALA A 10 0.88 -6.72 -8.41
N ARG A 11 0.61 -6.39 -9.68
CA ARG A 11 -0.23 -5.24 -10.04
C ARG A 11 -1.70 -5.50 -9.78
N SER A 12 -2.19 -6.70 -10.11
CA SER A 12 -3.58 -7.09 -9.84
C SER A 12 -3.88 -7.10 -8.35
N LEU A 13 -2.98 -7.62 -7.51
CA LEU A 13 -3.14 -7.61 -6.05
C LEU A 13 -3.16 -6.19 -5.48
N ALA A 14 -2.28 -5.30 -5.93
CA ALA A 14 -2.31 -3.91 -5.48
C ALA A 14 -3.55 -3.16 -5.95
N ALA A 15 -3.98 -3.36 -7.21
CA ALA A 15 -5.21 -2.77 -7.70
C ALA A 15 -6.42 -3.25 -6.89
N LEU A 16 -6.49 -4.56 -6.62
CA LEU A 16 -7.51 -5.16 -5.77
C LEU A 16 -7.50 -4.54 -4.36
N ALA A 17 -6.34 -4.50 -3.70
CA ALA A 17 -6.19 -3.91 -2.37
C ALA A 17 -6.65 -2.44 -2.31
N VAL A 18 -6.27 -1.63 -3.30
CA VAL A 18 -6.68 -0.21 -3.38
C VAL A 18 -8.18 -0.08 -3.62
N VAL A 19 -8.74 -0.87 -4.54
CA VAL A 19 -10.20 -0.86 -4.82
C VAL A 19 -10.99 -1.30 -3.59
N MET A 20 -10.53 -2.33 -2.88
CA MET A 20 -11.17 -2.80 -1.65
C MET A 20 -11.08 -1.76 -0.53
N SER A 21 -9.91 -1.13 -0.35
CA SER A 21 -9.71 -0.09 0.67
C SER A 21 -10.61 1.12 0.42
N ILE A 22 -10.62 1.66 -0.81
CA ILE A 22 -11.43 2.82 -1.17
C ILE A 22 -12.91 2.46 -1.16
N GLY A 23 -13.30 1.33 -1.76
CA GLY A 23 -14.68 0.88 -1.83
C GLY A 23 -15.28 0.59 -0.45
N GLY A 24 -14.51 -0.07 0.42
CA GLY A 24 -14.88 -0.32 1.81
C GLY A 24 -15.05 0.98 2.59
N ALA A 25 -14.07 1.88 2.52
CA ALA A 25 -14.17 3.19 3.19
C ALA A 25 -15.38 4.01 2.71
N VAL A 26 -15.59 4.11 1.39
CA VAL A 26 -16.75 4.83 0.83
C VAL A 26 -18.07 4.20 1.26
N ALA A 27 -18.16 2.87 1.27
CA ALA A 27 -19.35 2.18 1.74
C ALA A 27 -19.59 2.42 3.24
N TYR A 28 -18.53 2.36 4.06
CA TYR A 28 -18.61 2.65 5.49
C TYR A 28 -19.08 4.08 5.77
N TRP A 29 -18.47 5.07 5.13
CA TRP A 29 -18.87 6.48 5.29
C TRP A 29 -20.25 6.81 4.72
N SER A 30 -20.78 5.99 3.80
CA SER A 30 -22.15 6.14 3.32
C SER A 30 -23.19 5.77 4.38
N VAL A 31 -22.79 4.92 5.34
CA VAL A 31 -23.61 4.51 6.48
C VAL A 31 -23.44 5.50 7.63
N ASP A 32 -22.20 5.83 7.97
CA ASP A 32 -21.88 6.75 9.06
C ASP A 32 -20.99 7.89 8.56
N ALA A 33 -21.65 8.96 8.09
CA ALA A 33 -20.96 10.14 7.56
C ALA A 33 -20.23 10.94 8.64
N GLN A 34 -20.51 10.72 9.93
CA GLN A 34 -19.81 11.38 11.03
C GLN A 34 -18.55 10.62 11.45
N ALA A 35 -18.37 9.37 10.99
CA ALA A 35 -17.19 8.56 11.27
C ALA A 35 -15.95 8.94 10.43
N PHE A 36 -16.04 9.90 9.51
CA PHE A 36 -14.86 10.33 8.74
C PHE A 36 -13.86 11.09 9.62
N VAL A 37 -12.76 10.43 9.97
CA VAL A 37 -11.69 11.01 10.80
C VAL A 37 -10.37 11.04 10.02
N ALA A 38 -9.45 11.94 10.38
CA ALA A 38 -8.11 12.02 9.79
C ALA A 38 -7.34 10.67 9.83
N ALA A 39 -7.67 9.84 10.82
CA ALA A 39 -7.26 8.45 10.97
C ALA A 39 -7.50 7.59 9.71
N ASP A 40 -8.70 7.67 9.11
CA ASP A 40 -9.05 6.84 7.95
C ASP A 40 -8.22 7.20 6.72
N LEU A 41 -8.01 8.50 6.50
CA LEU A 41 -7.14 8.98 5.42
C LEU A 41 -5.71 8.50 5.62
N ALA A 42 -5.22 8.48 6.86
CA ALA A 42 -3.90 7.96 7.18
C ALA A 42 -3.81 6.45 6.90
N SER A 43 -4.85 5.67 7.24
CA SER A 43 -4.92 4.23 6.96
C SER A 43 -4.98 3.94 5.45
N LEU A 44 -5.78 4.69 4.69
CA LEU A 44 -5.80 4.58 3.23
C LEU A 44 -4.43 4.91 2.62
N ALA A 45 -3.77 5.96 3.11
CA ALA A 45 -2.42 6.33 2.66
C ALA A 45 -1.39 5.25 3.03
N GLN A 46 -1.49 4.64 4.21
CA GLN A 46 -0.67 3.53 4.66
C GLN A 46 -0.80 2.33 3.72
N PHE A 47 -2.02 1.83 3.50
CA PHE A 47 -2.22 0.65 2.65
C PHE A 47 -1.85 0.93 1.19
N ALA A 48 -2.10 2.14 0.69
CA ALA A 48 -1.62 2.56 -0.63
C ALA A 48 -0.09 2.58 -0.71
N ALA A 49 0.61 3.08 0.31
CA ALA A 49 2.07 3.09 0.36
C ALA A 49 2.64 1.66 0.34
N PHE A 50 2.06 0.75 1.14
CA PHE A 50 2.41 -0.67 1.11
C PHE A 50 2.13 -1.31 -0.25
N ALA A 51 0.98 -1.02 -0.88
CA ALA A 51 0.65 -1.52 -2.21
C ALA A 51 1.65 -1.05 -3.27
N ILE A 52 2.00 0.24 -3.28
CA ILE A 52 2.95 0.83 -4.22
C ILE A 52 4.34 0.20 -4.08
N VAL A 53 4.86 0.15 -2.84
CA VAL A 53 6.17 -0.43 -2.55
C VAL A 53 6.17 -1.93 -2.87
N GLY A 54 5.11 -2.64 -2.50
CA GLY A 54 4.92 -4.06 -2.74
C GLY A 54 4.92 -4.40 -4.23
N THR A 55 4.14 -3.68 -5.04
CA THR A 55 4.11 -3.87 -6.49
C THR A 55 5.46 -3.56 -7.13
N LEU A 56 6.12 -2.47 -6.72
CA LEU A 56 7.43 -2.09 -7.28
C LEU A 56 8.47 -3.19 -7.06
N ILE A 57 8.55 -3.71 -5.83
CA ILE A 57 9.51 -4.75 -5.46
C ILE A 57 9.13 -6.08 -6.10
N ALA A 58 7.88 -6.53 -6.00
CA ALA A 58 7.47 -7.85 -6.50
C ALA A 58 7.50 -7.95 -8.04
N SER A 59 7.24 -6.84 -8.75
CA SER A 59 7.34 -6.82 -10.22
C SER A 59 8.77 -6.80 -10.74
N SER A 60 9.69 -6.14 -10.01
CA SER A 60 11.09 -6.03 -10.41
C SER A 60 11.94 -7.20 -9.88
N HIS A 61 11.61 -7.69 -8.68
CA HIS A 61 12.32 -8.73 -7.94
C HIS A 61 11.33 -9.78 -7.41
N PRO A 62 10.80 -10.68 -8.26
CA PRO A 62 9.75 -11.64 -7.88
C PRO A 62 10.14 -12.60 -6.75
N ARG A 63 11.44 -12.86 -6.58
CA ARG A 63 12.00 -13.73 -5.53
C ARG A 63 12.19 -13.00 -4.19
N ASN A 64 11.94 -11.69 -4.13
CA ASN A 64 12.09 -10.92 -2.90
C ASN A 64 10.77 -10.95 -2.12
N ALA A 65 10.78 -11.62 -0.97
CA ALA A 65 9.62 -11.76 -0.10
C ALA A 65 9.07 -10.43 0.42
N ILE A 66 9.89 -9.37 0.53
CA ILE A 66 9.48 -8.07 1.04
C ILE A 66 8.33 -7.48 0.20
N GLY A 67 8.41 -7.60 -1.13
CA GLY A 67 7.36 -7.09 -2.01
C GLY A 67 6.02 -7.77 -1.79
N TRP A 68 6.04 -9.09 -1.57
CA TRP A 68 4.85 -9.89 -1.31
C TRP A 68 4.26 -9.64 0.09
N ILE A 69 5.11 -9.42 1.10
CA ILE A 69 4.65 -9.02 2.45
C ILE A 69 3.94 -7.67 2.37
N CYS A 70 4.52 -6.68 1.70
CA CYS A 70 3.87 -5.38 1.54
C CYS A 70 2.52 -5.47 0.80
N LEU A 71 2.42 -6.32 -0.24
CA LEU A 71 1.14 -6.58 -0.91
C LEU A 71 0.12 -7.28 -0.01
N GLY A 72 0.57 -8.24 0.81
CA GLY A 72 -0.29 -8.92 1.78
C GLY A 72 -0.84 -7.96 2.84
N VAL A 73 -0.01 -7.04 3.35
CA VAL A 73 -0.42 -5.97 4.27
C VAL A 73 -1.47 -5.08 3.63
N ALA A 74 -1.25 -4.63 2.40
CA ALA A 74 -2.22 -3.79 1.68
C ALA A 74 -3.54 -4.52 1.43
N LEU A 75 -3.49 -5.81 1.06
CA LEU A 75 -4.70 -6.62 0.85
C LEU A 75 -5.47 -6.84 2.15
N SER A 76 -4.76 -7.08 3.26
CA SER A 76 -5.35 -7.21 4.59
C SER A 76 -6.07 -5.92 4.99
N GLY A 77 -5.48 -4.76 4.73
CA GLY A 77 -6.14 -3.46 4.95
C GLY A 77 -7.35 -3.22 4.04
N GLY A 78 -7.30 -3.69 2.80
CA GLY A 78 -8.47 -3.64 1.91
C GLY A 78 -9.62 -4.52 2.39
N LEU A 79 -9.32 -5.73 2.88
CA LEU A 79 -10.30 -6.61 3.51
C LEU A 79 -10.88 -6.00 4.79
N ASP A 80 -10.04 -5.33 5.57
CA ASP A 80 -10.43 -4.66 6.82
C ASP A 80 -11.49 -3.57 6.55
N ALA A 81 -11.22 -2.70 5.58
CA ALA A 81 -12.18 -1.67 5.15
C ALA A 81 -13.51 -2.26 4.65
N ILE A 82 -13.47 -3.38 3.93
CA ILE A 82 -14.70 -4.08 3.48
C ILE A 82 -15.43 -4.71 4.65
N SER A 83 -14.73 -5.33 5.59
CA SER A 83 -15.32 -5.93 6.78
C SER A 83 -16.07 -4.89 7.60
N GLY A 84 -15.46 -3.72 7.84
CA GLY A 84 -16.12 -2.62 8.53
C GLY A 84 -17.41 -2.19 7.82
N ALA A 85 -17.38 -2.06 6.49
CA ALA A 85 -18.56 -1.70 5.70
C ALA A 85 -19.67 -2.77 5.77
N ILE A 86 -19.32 -4.06 5.71
CA ILE A 86 -20.28 -5.16 5.84
C ILE A 86 -20.97 -5.11 7.20
N VAL A 87 -20.22 -4.87 8.28
CA VAL A 87 -20.79 -4.79 9.63
C VAL A 87 -21.70 -3.56 9.75
N ALA A 88 -21.26 -2.39 9.29
CA ALA A 88 -22.05 -1.17 9.33
C ALA A 88 -23.38 -1.28 8.55
N LEU A 89 -23.37 -1.94 7.39
CA LEU A 89 -24.59 -2.21 6.61
C LEU A 89 -25.47 -3.29 7.25
N GLY A 90 -24.85 -4.33 7.81
CA GLY A 90 -25.56 -5.42 8.49
C GLY A 90 -26.33 -4.94 9.71
N LEU A 91 -25.74 -4.04 10.50
CA LEU A 91 -26.34 -3.49 11.72
C LEU A 91 -27.49 -2.49 11.47
N GLN A 92 -27.63 -1.96 10.24
CA GLN A 92 -28.80 -1.16 9.87
C GLN A 92 -30.04 -2.00 9.54
N SER A 93 -29.86 -3.29 9.27
CA SER A 93 -30.97 -4.18 8.97
C SER A 93 -31.59 -4.65 10.28
N ASP A 94 -32.93 -4.59 10.42
CA ASP A 94 -33.65 -5.15 11.58
C ASP A 94 -33.55 -6.70 11.69
N ALA A 95 -32.77 -7.33 10.82
CA ALA A 95 -32.55 -8.77 10.80
C ALA A 95 -31.36 -9.13 11.70
N ASP A 96 -31.40 -10.34 12.28
CA ASP A 96 -30.27 -10.85 13.05
C ASP A 96 -28.97 -10.81 12.21
N PRO A 97 -27.85 -10.31 12.77
CA PRO A 97 -26.56 -10.31 12.10
C PRO A 97 -26.17 -11.74 11.69
N GLY A 98 -26.32 -12.05 10.42
CA GLY A 98 -25.99 -13.38 9.90
C GLY A 98 -24.50 -13.72 10.05
N ALA A 99 -24.13 -14.97 9.79
CA ALA A 99 -22.75 -15.46 9.93
C ALA A 99 -21.70 -14.63 9.15
N LEU A 100 -22.09 -14.01 8.03
CA LEU A 100 -21.22 -13.11 7.27
C LEU A 100 -20.86 -11.84 8.06
N VAL A 101 -21.83 -11.23 8.75
CA VAL A 101 -21.60 -10.03 9.58
C VAL A 101 -20.73 -10.39 10.78
N GLY A 102 -21.01 -11.53 11.42
CA GLY A 102 -20.16 -12.04 12.50
C GLY A 102 -18.72 -12.28 12.06
N ALA A 103 -18.51 -12.93 10.91
CA ALA A 103 -17.16 -13.17 10.39
C ALA A 103 -16.43 -11.88 9.98
N ALA A 104 -17.15 -10.91 9.40
CA ALA A 104 -16.62 -9.59 9.08
C ALA A 104 -16.20 -8.84 10.35
N ALA A 105 -17.03 -8.87 11.40
CA ALA A 105 -16.73 -8.23 12.68
C ALA A 105 -15.48 -8.82 13.34
N VAL A 106 -15.34 -10.15 13.36
CA VAL A 106 -14.12 -10.82 13.87
C VAL A 106 -12.89 -10.43 13.06
N TYR A 107 -13.01 -10.38 11.72
CA TYR A 107 -11.89 -9.96 10.89
C TYR A 107 -11.49 -8.51 11.18
N PHE A 108 -12.46 -7.58 11.25
CA PHE A 108 -12.20 -6.17 11.55
C PHE A 108 -11.50 -5.99 12.91
N GLU A 109 -11.96 -6.72 13.93
CA GLU A 109 -11.40 -6.66 15.29
C GLU A 109 -9.93 -7.10 15.35
N PHE A 110 -9.55 -8.13 14.59
CA PHE A 110 -8.24 -8.81 14.76
C PHE A 110 -7.29 -8.69 13.56
N SER A 111 -7.73 -8.12 12.43
CA SER A 111 -6.91 -7.92 11.21
C SER A 111 -5.62 -7.14 11.48
N TRP A 112 -5.63 -6.24 12.46
CA TRP A 112 -4.48 -5.42 12.85
C TRP A 112 -3.28 -6.25 13.28
N LEU A 113 -3.50 -7.40 13.93
CA LEU A 113 -2.42 -8.32 14.26
C LEU A 113 -1.65 -8.72 13.00
N ALA A 114 -2.35 -8.99 11.90
CA ALA A 114 -1.72 -9.34 10.63
C ALA A 114 -0.99 -8.14 10.01
N TYR A 115 -1.66 -7.01 9.82
CA TYR A 115 -1.05 -5.87 9.11
C TYR A 115 -0.06 -5.04 9.95
N VAL A 116 0.02 -5.26 11.27
CA VAL A 116 1.04 -4.67 12.17
C VAL A 116 2.17 -5.65 12.45
N MET A 117 1.87 -6.85 12.95
CA MET A 117 2.92 -7.76 13.45
C MET A 117 3.73 -8.41 12.32
N VAL A 118 3.09 -8.70 11.18
CA VAL A 118 3.79 -9.26 10.02
C VAL A 118 4.86 -8.30 9.50
N PRO A 119 4.57 -7.03 9.16
CA PRO A 119 5.61 -6.12 8.71
C PRO A 119 6.61 -5.80 9.81
N ALA A 120 6.18 -5.60 11.07
CA ALA A 120 7.07 -5.34 12.19
C ALA A 120 8.08 -6.47 12.44
N THR A 121 7.73 -7.72 12.12
CA THR A 121 8.63 -8.86 12.33
C THR A 121 9.37 -9.26 11.06
N PHE A 122 8.65 -9.53 9.97
CA PHE A 122 9.25 -10.12 8.77
C PHE A 122 10.00 -9.11 7.91
N LEU A 123 9.61 -7.83 7.89
CA LEU A 123 10.42 -6.83 7.18
C LEU A 123 11.78 -6.68 7.87
N LEU A 124 11.82 -6.57 9.21
CA LEU A 124 13.09 -6.49 9.95
C LEU A 124 13.94 -7.76 9.77
N LEU A 125 13.30 -8.94 9.75
CA LEU A 125 14.00 -10.21 9.61
C LEU A 125 14.61 -10.43 8.21
N LEU A 126 13.92 -9.99 7.15
CA LEU A 126 14.28 -10.27 5.76
C LEU A 126 15.04 -9.14 5.07
N PHE A 127 14.90 -7.90 5.54
CA PHE A 127 15.55 -6.73 4.96
C PHE A 127 17.07 -6.78 5.08
N PRO A 128 17.84 -6.31 4.08
CA PRO A 128 17.40 -5.73 2.80
C PRO A 128 17.17 -6.74 1.67
N ASN A 129 17.62 -7.99 1.79
CA ASN A 129 17.73 -8.87 0.62
C ASN A 129 16.53 -9.79 0.39
N GLY A 130 15.49 -9.72 1.23
CA GLY A 130 14.33 -10.62 1.15
C GLY A 130 14.63 -12.06 1.55
N ARG A 131 15.78 -12.30 2.20
CA ARG A 131 16.28 -13.63 2.57
C ARG A 131 16.72 -13.61 4.01
N LEU A 132 16.66 -14.77 4.68
CA LEU A 132 17.18 -14.98 6.03
C LEU A 132 18.72 -14.96 6.04
N LEU A 133 19.32 -14.61 7.18
CA LEU A 133 20.78 -14.51 7.32
C LEU A 133 21.47 -15.89 7.27
N SER A 134 20.83 -16.92 7.81
CA SER A 134 21.27 -18.32 7.76
C SER A 134 20.10 -19.27 8.04
N ARG A 135 20.29 -20.58 7.84
CA ARG A 135 19.25 -21.60 8.09
C ARG A 135 18.71 -21.59 9.53
N ARG A 136 19.53 -21.18 10.51
CA ARG A 136 19.13 -21.10 11.93
C ARG A 136 18.10 -20.00 12.18
N TRP A 137 18.13 -18.90 11.42
CA TRP A 137 17.11 -17.85 11.48
C TRP A 137 15.76 -18.29 10.90
N GLY A 138 15.71 -19.46 10.25
CA GLY A 138 14.46 -20.11 9.87
C GLY A 138 13.61 -20.48 11.10
N TRP A 139 14.24 -20.82 12.22
CA TRP A 139 13.51 -21.06 13.47
C TRP A 139 12.87 -19.80 14.01
N VAL A 140 13.57 -18.66 13.96
CA VAL A 140 13.01 -17.35 14.35
C VAL A 140 11.82 -16.97 13.46
N ALA A 141 11.94 -17.20 12.14
CA ALA A 141 10.83 -16.98 11.22
C ALA A 141 9.63 -17.90 11.53
N CYS A 142 9.90 -19.17 11.87
CA CYS A 142 8.87 -20.13 12.24
C CYS A 142 8.18 -19.74 13.56
N CYS A 143 8.94 -19.38 14.59
CA CYS A 143 8.39 -18.88 15.85
C CYS A 143 7.56 -17.61 15.62
N ALA A 144 8.05 -16.65 14.84
CA ALA A 144 7.29 -15.47 14.48
C ALA A 144 5.96 -15.81 13.80
N ALA A 145 5.99 -16.66 12.77
CA ALA A 145 4.78 -17.08 12.05
C ALA A 145 3.80 -17.83 12.96
N ALA A 146 4.29 -18.82 13.73
CA ALA A 146 3.48 -19.62 14.62
C ALA A 146 2.89 -18.80 15.76
N GLY A 147 3.65 -17.86 16.32
CA GLY A 147 3.18 -16.96 17.37
C GLY A 147 2.11 -16.01 16.86
N ILE A 148 2.34 -15.32 15.73
CA ILE A 148 1.35 -14.40 15.15
C ILE A 148 0.08 -15.15 14.76
N LEU A 149 0.20 -16.31 14.10
CA LEU A 149 -0.97 -17.13 13.73
C LEU A 149 -1.67 -17.68 14.97
N GLY A 150 -0.93 -18.10 15.98
CA GLY A 150 -1.48 -18.59 17.24
C GLY A 150 -2.32 -17.52 17.92
N VAL A 151 -1.79 -16.31 18.10
CA VAL A 151 -2.51 -15.17 18.68
C VAL A 151 -3.73 -14.81 17.84
N LEU A 152 -3.60 -14.76 16.51
CA LEU A 152 -4.73 -14.45 15.63
C LEU A 152 -5.86 -15.49 15.77
N VAL A 153 -5.52 -16.77 15.82
CA VAL A 153 -6.49 -17.86 15.95
C VAL A 153 -7.13 -17.88 17.33
N THR A 154 -6.36 -17.72 18.41
CA THR A 154 -6.91 -17.69 19.78
C THR A 154 -7.77 -16.46 20.01
N SER A 155 -7.37 -15.30 19.49
CA SER A 155 -8.18 -14.06 19.58
C SER A 155 -9.49 -14.21 18.82
N ALA A 156 -9.45 -14.71 17.58
CA ALA A 156 -10.65 -14.95 16.78
C ALA A 156 -11.59 -15.99 17.41
N ALA A 157 -11.06 -16.98 18.13
CA ALA A 157 -11.83 -18.01 18.82
C ALA A 157 -12.31 -17.60 20.22
N SER A 158 -11.94 -16.40 20.70
CA SER A 158 -12.28 -15.95 22.04
C SER A 158 -13.81 -15.84 22.23
N PRO A 159 -14.37 -16.36 23.34
CA PRO A 159 -15.78 -16.21 23.66
C PRO A 159 -16.12 -14.81 24.20
N ALA A 160 -15.12 -13.95 24.41
CA ALA A 160 -15.34 -12.57 24.85
C ALA A 160 -16.13 -11.77 23.79
N PRO A 161 -16.98 -10.81 24.20
CA PRO A 161 -17.60 -9.88 23.27
C PRO A 161 -16.56 -9.10 22.46
N LEU A 162 -16.85 -8.85 21.18
CA LEU A 162 -16.01 -8.01 20.32
C LEU A 162 -16.05 -6.57 20.83
N SER A 163 -14.89 -5.90 20.93
CA SER A 163 -14.82 -4.57 21.54
C SER A 163 -15.41 -3.49 20.63
N GLU A 164 -15.16 -3.59 19.33
CA GLU A 164 -15.70 -2.66 18.31
C GLU A 164 -17.19 -2.90 18.05
N PHE A 165 -17.65 -4.15 18.20
CA PHE A 165 -19.04 -4.55 17.93
C PHE A 165 -19.63 -5.45 19.03
N PRO A 166 -19.91 -4.91 20.24
CA PRO A 166 -20.37 -5.73 21.37
C PRO A 166 -21.72 -6.42 21.15
N SER A 167 -22.54 -5.89 20.24
CA SER A 167 -23.85 -6.45 19.87
C SER A 167 -23.77 -7.60 18.87
N VAL A 168 -22.61 -7.81 18.22
CA VAL A 168 -22.41 -8.87 17.22
C VAL A 168 -21.84 -10.10 17.90
N ALA A 169 -22.56 -11.22 17.82
CA ALA A 169 -22.08 -12.49 18.33
C ALA A 169 -20.89 -13.00 17.49
N ASN A 170 -19.81 -13.44 18.15
CA ASN A 170 -18.67 -14.06 17.49
C ASN A 170 -19.04 -15.49 17.01
N PRO A 171 -19.11 -15.75 15.69
CA PRO A 171 -19.46 -17.07 15.16
C PRO A 171 -18.37 -18.12 15.34
N PHE A 172 -17.14 -17.71 15.68
CA PHE A 172 -15.99 -18.60 15.89
C PHE A 172 -15.67 -18.81 17.37
N ALA A 173 -16.50 -18.29 18.29
CA ALA A 173 -16.31 -18.46 19.72
C ALA A 173 -16.26 -19.95 20.10
N ILE A 174 -15.20 -20.35 20.79
CA ILE A 174 -15.04 -21.69 21.34
C ILE A 174 -14.95 -21.56 22.86
N ASP A 175 -15.80 -22.28 23.58
CA ASP A 175 -15.68 -22.38 25.04
C ASP A 175 -14.70 -23.49 25.38
N SER A 176 -13.44 -23.13 25.65
CA SER A 176 -12.39 -24.08 26.02
C SER A 176 -11.42 -23.47 27.02
N PRO A 177 -11.10 -24.18 28.13
CA PRO A 177 -10.13 -23.70 29.12
C PRO A 177 -8.68 -23.68 28.59
N LEU A 178 -8.43 -24.23 27.39
CA LEU A 178 -7.10 -24.25 26.78
C LEU A 178 -6.81 -22.98 25.96
N LEU A 179 -7.81 -22.15 25.65
CA LEU A 179 -7.62 -20.98 24.79
C LEU A 179 -6.72 -19.93 25.42
N GLU A 180 -6.97 -19.56 26.67
CA GLU A 180 -6.17 -18.55 27.37
C GLU A 180 -4.71 -18.98 27.55
N PRO A 181 -4.38 -20.21 28.03
CA PRO A 181 -3.00 -20.68 28.06
C PRO A 181 -2.34 -20.71 26.67
N LEU A 182 -3.08 -21.11 25.63
CA LEU A 182 -2.57 -21.15 24.25
C LEU A 182 -2.30 -19.74 23.71
N GLU A 183 -3.13 -18.76 24.04
CA GLU A 183 -2.93 -17.36 23.68
C GLU A 183 -1.68 -16.79 24.36
N ILE A 184 -1.49 -17.05 25.66
CA ILE A 184 -0.29 -16.65 26.40
C ILE A 184 0.96 -17.26 25.76
N VAL A 185 0.94 -18.56 25.47
CA VAL A 185 2.08 -19.25 24.83
C VAL A 185 2.34 -18.67 23.43
N SER A 186 1.30 -18.45 22.64
CA SER A 186 1.41 -17.87 21.29
C SER A 186 1.98 -16.46 21.33
N THR A 187 1.57 -15.66 22.32
CA THR A 187 2.08 -14.31 22.58
C THR A 187 3.56 -14.33 22.94
N LEU A 188 3.98 -15.22 23.84
CA LEU A 188 5.40 -15.38 24.19
C LEU A 188 6.24 -15.81 22.98
N VAL A 189 5.73 -16.75 22.18
CA VAL A 189 6.39 -17.23 20.95
C VAL A 189 6.48 -16.11 19.90
N MET A 190 5.45 -15.28 19.78
CA MET A 190 5.43 -14.10 18.92
C MET A 190 6.52 -13.10 19.36
N PHE A 191 6.65 -12.81 20.65
CA PHE A 191 7.70 -11.93 21.17
C PHE A 191 9.11 -12.46 20.88
N VAL A 192 9.33 -13.78 21.02
CA VAL A 192 10.60 -14.41 20.62
C VAL A 192 10.90 -14.16 19.13
N GLY A 193 9.88 -14.24 18.27
CA GLY A 193 9.98 -13.89 16.86
C GLY A 193 10.35 -12.42 16.61
N ILE A 194 9.67 -11.49 17.30
CA ILE A 194 9.90 -10.05 17.19
C ILE A 194 11.32 -9.69 17.64
N PHE A 195 11.73 -10.09 18.84
CA PHE A 195 13.08 -9.81 19.34
C PHE A 195 14.15 -10.49 18.51
N GLY A 196 13.88 -11.70 18.00
CA GLY A 196 14.73 -12.36 17.03
C GLY A 196 14.89 -11.56 15.73
N SER A 197 13.82 -10.94 15.21
CA SER A 197 13.90 -10.11 14.01
C SER A 197 14.78 -8.87 14.22
N VAL A 198 14.66 -8.21 15.37
CA VAL A 198 15.51 -7.08 15.77
C VAL A 198 16.97 -7.54 15.88
N ALA A 199 17.23 -8.66 16.55
CA ALA A 199 18.57 -9.22 16.67
C ALA A 199 19.17 -9.53 15.29
N SER A 200 18.37 -10.08 14.36
CA SER A 200 18.80 -10.33 12.98
C SER A 200 19.23 -9.05 12.27
N LEU A 201 18.44 -7.99 12.41
CA LEU A 201 18.72 -6.69 11.81
C LEU A 201 20.00 -6.07 12.39
N VAL A 202 20.21 -6.16 13.71
CA VAL A 202 21.43 -5.70 14.38
C VAL A 202 22.66 -6.46 13.91
N VAL A 203 22.58 -7.80 13.78
CA VAL A 203 23.67 -8.61 13.24
C VAL A 203 23.98 -8.23 11.80
N ARG A 204 22.96 -7.99 10.97
CA ARG A 204 23.13 -7.50 9.59
C ARG A 204 23.80 -6.14 9.56
N PHE A 205 23.36 -5.21 10.40
CA PHE A 205 23.91 -3.87 10.46
C PHE A 205 25.41 -3.89 10.82
N ARG A 206 25.82 -4.73 11.77
CA ARG A 206 27.23 -4.87 12.17
C ARG A 206 28.10 -5.44 11.04
N ARG A 207 27.58 -6.37 10.24
CA ARG A 207 28.28 -7.01 9.12
C ARG A 207 28.23 -6.24 7.81
N ALA A 208 27.33 -5.27 7.69
CA ALA A 208 27.06 -4.54 6.45
C ALA A 208 28.15 -3.50 6.13
N ASP A 209 28.40 -3.29 4.84
CA ASP A 209 29.20 -2.17 4.33
C ASP A 209 28.45 -0.84 4.43
N ARG A 210 29.15 0.28 4.22
CA ARG A 210 28.61 1.64 4.41
C ARG A 210 27.29 1.89 3.67
N ARG A 211 27.16 1.42 2.41
CA ARG A 211 25.91 1.57 1.63
C ARG A 211 24.76 0.75 2.20
N GLN A 212 25.03 -0.49 2.62
CA GLN A 212 24.00 -1.37 3.16
C GLN A 212 23.57 -0.94 4.58
N ARG A 213 24.47 -0.36 5.38
CA ARG A 213 24.14 0.26 6.67
C ARG A 213 23.15 1.42 6.51
N GLU A 214 23.37 2.27 5.52
CA GLU A 214 22.47 3.38 5.21
C GLU A 214 21.07 2.90 4.79
N GLN A 215 20.97 1.78 4.06
CA GLN A 215 19.68 1.15 3.73
C GLN A 215 18.97 0.60 4.96
N ILE A 216 19.70 -0.11 5.83
CA ILE A 216 19.16 -0.70 7.07
C ILE A 216 18.71 0.39 8.05
N LYS A 217 19.45 1.50 8.12
CA LYS A 217 19.17 2.60 9.05
C LYS A 217 17.75 3.14 8.91
N TRP A 218 17.26 3.35 7.70
CA TRP A 218 15.90 3.86 7.48
C TRP A 218 14.83 2.93 8.03
N LEU A 219 14.92 1.63 7.72
CA LEU A 219 13.95 0.66 8.20
C LEU A 219 14.09 0.43 9.72
N ALA A 220 15.31 0.41 10.24
CA ALA A 220 15.58 0.29 11.67
C ALA A 220 14.98 1.47 12.45
N THR A 221 15.09 2.69 11.92
CA THR A 221 14.45 3.87 12.53
C THR A 221 12.93 3.75 12.52
N ALA A 222 12.31 3.35 11.40
CA ALA A 222 10.86 3.16 11.33
C ALA A 222 10.38 2.06 12.30
N GLY A 223 11.10 0.94 12.38
CA GLY A 223 10.82 -0.13 13.33
C GLY A 223 11.00 0.30 14.79
N ALA A 224 12.02 1.12 15.09
CA ALA A 224 12.22 1.67 16.43
C ALA A 224 11.12 2.64 16.84
N ILE A 225 10.66 3.51 15.92
CA ILE A 225 9.51 4.38 16.15
C ILE A 225 8.29 3.51 16.49
N LEU A 226 7.96 2.51 15.67
CA LEU A 226 6.83 1.62 15.94
C LEU A 226 6.96 0.89 17.30
N ALA A 227 8.14 0.40 17.64
CA ALA A 227 8.40 -0.29 18.90
C ALA A 227 8.25 0.61 20.14
N VAL A 228 8.40 1.92 19.99
CA VAL A 228 8.15 2.90 21.07
C VAL A 228 6.70 3.35 21.07
N THR A 229 6.11 3.63 19.91
CA THR A 229 4.73 4.12 19.81
C THR A 229 3.73 3.06 20.29
N ALA A 230 3.85 1.80 19.86
CA ALA A 230 2.90 0.75 20.22
C ALA A 230 2.67 0.54 21.73
N PRO A 231 3.70 0.41 22.59
CA PRO A 231 3.49 0.28 24.04
C PRO A 231 3.00 1.58 24.70
N ILE A 232 3.36 2.75 24.16
CA ILE A 232 2.83 4.03 24.64
C ILE A 232 1.34 4.12 24.35
N ASP A 233 0.93 3.77 23.14
CA ASP A 233 -0.48 3.72 22.73
C ASP A 233 -1.26 2.75 23.62
N ALA A 234 -0.72 1.55 23.90
CA ALA A 234 -1.33 0.59 24.81
C ALA A 234 -1.42 1.11 26.27
N ALA A 235 -0.40 1.79 26.77
CA ALA A 235 -0.39 2.33 28.14
C ALA A 235 -1.30 3.55 28.33
N LEU A 236 -1.58 4.28 27.25
CA LEU A 236 -2.43 5.47 27.24
C LEU A 236 -3.81 5.20 26.63
N ALA A 237 -4.18 3.93 26.49
CA ALA A 237 -5.47 3.50 25.98
C ALA A 237 -6.62 4.18 26.73
N GLY A 238 -7.51 4.84 25.99
CA GLY A 238 -8.66 5.58 26.54
C GLY A 238 -8.38 7.02 26.99
N VAL A 239 -7.12 7.48 26.98
CA VAL A 239 -6.76 8.88 27.29
C VAL A 239 -6.63 9.72 26.02
N LEU A 240 -6.08 9.14 24.95
CA LEU A 240 -5.69 9.87 23.73
C LEU A 240 -6.75 9.84 22.61
N GLY A 241 -7.82 9.04 22.75
CA GLY A 241 -8.90 8.92 21.75
C GLY A 241 -8.35 8.68 20.34
N ASP A 242 -8.89 9.41 19.36
CA ASP A 242 -8.50 9.30 17.93
C ASP A 242 -7.01 9.59 17.65
N ALA A 243 -6.36 10.38 18.51
CA ALA A 243 -4.94 10.71 18.35
C ALA A 243 -4.05 9.47 18.51
N GLN A 244 -4.49 8.48 19.30
CA GLN A 244 -3.78 7.22 19.49
C GLN A 244 -3.73 6.42 18.18
N TYR A 245 -4.89 6.20 17.56
CA TYR A 245 -4.99 5.47 16.30
C TYR A 245 -4.16 6.14 15.19
N LEU A 246 -4.22 7.48 15.11
CA LEU A 246 -3.43 8.24 14.15
C LEU A 246 -1.91 8.05 14.37
N ALA A 247 -1.44 8.03 15.63
CA ALA A 247 -0.03 7.86 15.95
C ALA A 247 0.51 6.49 15.52
N THR A 248 -0.21 5.41 15.82
CA THR A 248 0.15 4.05 15.40
C THR A 248 0.19 3.94 13.86
N THR A 249 -0.83 4.48 13.19
CA THR A 249 -0.95 4.45 11.72
C THR A 249 0.19 5.23 11.03
N LEU A 250 0.57 6.39 11.57
CA LEU A 250 1.72 7.14 11.06
C LEU A 250 3.05 6.41 11.28
N ALA A 251 3.22 5.74 12.43
CA ALA A 251 4.40 4.92 12.70
C ALA A 251 4.52 3.76 11.70
N LEU A 252 3.40 3.10 11.39
CA LEU A 252 3.34 2.02 10.40
C LEU A 252 3.57 2.50 8.97
N LEU A 253 3.00 3.64 8.58
CA LEU A 253 3.29 4.32 7.31
C LEU A 253 4.79 4.64 7.15
N GLY A 254 5.50 4.85 8.27
CA GLY A 254 6.95 5.02 8.30
C GLY A 254 7.71 3.84 7.69
N MET A 255 7.22 2.61 7.76
CA MET A 255 7.89 1.42 7.21
C MET A 255 7.96 1.40 5.67
N PRO A 256 6.86 1.48 4.91
CA PRO A 256 6.92 1.52 3.46
C PRO A 256 7.63 2.79 2.98
N VAL A 257 7.51 3.91 3.69
CA VAL A 257 8.28 5.14 3.40
C VAL A 257 9.78 4.90 3.56
N ALA A 258 10.22 4.26 4.65
CA ALA A 258 11.62 3.92 4.88
C ALA A 258 12.16 2.97 3.80
N ILE A 259 11.37 1.96 3.39
CA ILE A 259 11.73 1.06 2.28
C ILE A 259 11.83 1.85 0.97
N GLY A 260 10.87 2.75 0.70
CA GLY A 260 10.88 3.63 -0.45
C GLY A 260 12.12 4.53 -0.49
N ILE A 261 12.52 5.11 0.64
CA ILE A 261 13.76 5.91 0.75
C ILE A 261 14.99 5.03 0.50
N ALA A 262 15.04 3.82 1.05
CA ALA A 262 16.15 2.90 0.80
C ALA A 262 16.25 2.53 -0.69
N ILE A 263 15.13 2.35 -1.37
CA ILE A 263 15.07 2.10 -2.82
C ILE A 263 15.52 3.32 -3.62
N LEU A 264 14.92 4.49 -3.37
CA LEU A 264 15.11 5.69 -4.19
C LEU A 264 16.45 6.37 -3.94
N ARG A 265 16.79 6.60 -2.67
CA ARG A 265 17.98 7.38 -2.29
C ARG A 265 19.23 6.53 -2.30
N HIS A 266 19.12 5.29 -1.85
CA HIS A 266 20.26 4.38 -1.70
C HIS A 266 20.34 3.30 -2.79
N ARG A 267 19.52 3.47 -3.84
CA ARG A 267 19.42 2.60 -5.02
C ARG A 267 19.37 1.13 -4.62
N LEU A 268 18.55 0.81 -3.62
CA LEU A 268 18.32 -0.57 -3.21
C LEU A 268 17.54 -1.26 -4.35
N TYR A 269 18.14 -2.31 -4.93
CA TYR A 269 17.63 -3.11 -6.05
C TYR A 269 17.83 -2.56 -7.48
N ASP A 270 18.56 -1.46 -7.70
CA ASP A 270 18.88 -0.90 -9.03
C ASP A 270 17.65 -0.80 -9.99
N VAL A 271 16.49 -0.41 -9.44
CA VAL A 271 15.19 -0.31 -10.15
C VAL A 271 14.92 1.07 -10.78
N ASP A 272 15.96 1.88 -10.99
CA ASP A 272 15.87 3.29 -11.42
C ASP A 272 15.03 3.48 -12.69
N VAL A 273 15.14 2.56 -13.66
CA VAL A 273 14.39 2.64 -14.93
C VAL A 273 12.89 2.42 -14.72
N VAL A 274 12.52 1.44 -13.89
CA VAL A 274 11.11 1.14 -13.58
C VAL A 274 10.49 2.29 -12.82
N ILE A 275 11.24 2.87 -11.87
CA ILE A 275 10.81 4.02 -11.06
C ILE A 275 10.61 5.25 -11.93
N ASN A 276 11.58 5.63 -12.76
CA ASN A 276 11.45 6.79 -13.64
C ASN A 276 10.23 6.66 -14.56
N ARG A 277 10.00 5.46 -15.09
CA ARG A 277 8.81 5.17 -15.88
C ARG A 277 7.54 5.33 -15.04
N ALA A 278 7.49 4.72 -13.84
CA ALA A 278 6.35 4.81 -12.94
C ALA A 278 6.06 6.25 -12.48
N LEU A 279 7.08 7.06 -12.20
CA LEU A 279 6.94 8.47 -11.83
C LEU A 279 6.43 9.31 -12.99
N VAL A 280 6.95 9.11 -14.20
CA VAL A 280 6.49 9.84 -15.40
C VAL A 280 5.03 9.52 -15.70
N TYR A 281 4.70 8.22 -15.82
CA TYR A 281 3.32 7.81 -16.12
C TYR A 281 2.38 8.10 -14.95
N GLY A 282 2.82 7.89 -13.71
CA GLY A 282 2.06 8.19 -12.51
C GLY A 282 1.76 9.68 -12.35
N ALA A 283 2.74 10.56 -12.56
CA ALA A 283 2.53 12.00 -12.54
C ALA A 283 1.60 12.46 -13.67
N LEU A 284 1.72 11.89 -14.86
CA LEU A 284 0.80 12.14 -15.99
C LEU A 284 -0.63 11.72 -15.64
N THR A 285 -0.82 10.52 -15.08
CA THR A 285 -2.14 10.03 -14.67
C THR A 285 -2.71 10.84 -13.52
N ALA A 286 -1.91 11.18 -12.51
CA ALA A 286 -2.33 12.01 -11.38
C ALA A 286 -2.69 13.43 -11.81
N ALA A 287 -1.93 14.04 -12.72
CA ALA A 287 -2.28 15.33 -13.30
C ALA A 287 -3.61 15.26 -14.08
N LEU A 288 -3.82 14.21 -14.87
CA LEU A 288 -5.07 13.99 -15.60
C LEU A 288 -6.26 13.82 -14.64
N ALA A 289 -6.12 12.97 -13.61
CA ALA A 289 -7.14 12.70 -12.61
C ALA A 289 -7.42 13.92 -11.71
N GLY A 290 -6.37 14.63 -11.28
CA GLY A 290 -6.50 15.85 -10.49
C GLY A 290 -7.19 16.95 -11.28
N THR A 291 -6.86 17.12 -12.56
CA THR A 291 -7.55 18.11 -13.39
C THR A 291 -8.99 17.68 -13.70
N TYR A 292 -9.25 16.38 -13.85
CA TYR A 292 -10.61 15.82 -13.93
C TYR A 292 -11.43 16.21 -12.68
N LEU A 293 -10.93 15.88 -11.49
CA LEU A 293 -11.60 16.16 -10.22
C LEU A 293 -11.81 17.66 -10.02
N ALA A 294 -10.78 18.47 -10.25
CA ALA A 294 -10.87 19.93 -10.16
C ALA A 294 -11.93 20.49 -11.11
N SER A 295 -12.04 19.97 -12.34
CA SER A 295 -13.07 20.40 -13.29
C SER A 295 -14.48 20.07 -12.80
N VAL A 296 -14.68 18.86 -12.26
CA VAL A 296 -15.96 18.44 -11.70
C VAL A 296 -16.35 19.30 -10.50
N LEU A 297 -15.43 19.48 -9.55
CA LEU A 297 -15.68 20.25 -8.33
C LEU A 297 -15.94 21.73 -8.62
N LEU A 298 -15.14 22.35 -9.50
CA LEU A 298 -15.35 23.75 -9.92
C LEU A 298 -16.71 23.93 -10.59
N LEU A 299 -17.11 22.99 -11.44
CA LEU A 299 -18.35 23.08 -12.16
C LEU A 299 -19.55 22.82 -11.24
N GLN A 300 -19.44 21.84 -10.34
CA GLN A 300 -20.43 21.61 -9.28
C GLN A 300 -20.60 22.85 -8.40
N HIS A 301 -19.50 23.50 -8.00
CA HIS A 301 -19.55 24.73 -7.21
C HIS A 301 -20.20 25.89 -7.98
N ALA A 302 -19.80 26.11 -9.23
CA ALA A 302 -20.36 27.18 -10.08
C ALA A 302 -21.85 26.98 -10.39
N LEU A 303 -22.32 25.73 -10.46
CA LEU A 303 -23.72 25.40 -10.72
C LEU A 303 -24.54 25.34 -9.42
N SER A 304 -23.93 25.08 -8.27
CA SER A 304 -24.64 25.03 -6.98
C SER A 304 -25.40 26.33 -6.65
N SER A 305 -24.90 27.49 -7.10
CA SER A 305 -25.56 28.79 -6.92
C SER A 305 -26.78 29.01 -7.83
N VAL A 306 -26.94 28.23 -8.91
CA VAL A 306 -28.03 28.37 -9.90
C VAL A 306 -29.10 27.28 -9.73
N THR A 307 -28.73 26.15 -9.11
CA THR A 307 -29.49 24.90 -9.17
C THR A 307 -30.41 24.66 -7.96
N ALA A 308 -30.44 25.56 -6.97
CA ALA A 308 -31.14 25.35 -5.70
C ALA A 308 -32.68 25.12 -5.80
N ASN A 309 -33.34 25.41 -6.93
CA ASN A 309 -34.81 25.44 -7.00
C ASN A 309 -35.47 24.72 -8.21
N ASN A 310 -34.76 23.93 -9.03
CA ASN A 310 -35.43 23.27 -10.17
C ASN A 310 -34.75 21.97 -10.65
N GLY A 311 -35.47 20.85 -10.65
CA GLY A 311 -34.95 19.53 -11.05
C GLY A 311 -34.48 19.45 -12.51
N LEU A 312 -35.08 20.24 -13.40
CA LEU A 312 -34.63 20.39 -14.80
C LEU A 312 -33.30 21.14 -14.92
N ALA A 313 -33.00 22.04 -13.97
CA ALA A 313 -31.71 22.72 -13.91
C ALA A 313 -30.59 21.75 -13.52
N ILE A 314 -30.85 20.79 -12.63
CA ILE A 314 -29.91 19.71 -12.27
C ILE A 314 -29.59 18.83 -13.48
N ALA A 315 -30.60 18.44 -14.25
CA ALA A 315 -30.42 17.63 -15.45
C ALA A 315 -29.65 18.39 -16.54
N GLY A 316 -30.01 19.66 -16.80
CA GLY A 316 -29.33 20.53 -17.75
C GLY A 316 -27.88 20.84 -17.34
N SER A 317 -27.63 21.06 -16.06
CA SER A 317 -26.31 21.32 -15.51
C SER A 317 -25.40 20.10 -15.64
N THR A 318 -25.93 18.89 -15.41
CA THR A 318 -25.20 17.62 -15.57
C THR A 318 -24.82 17.35 -17.03
N LEU A 319 -25.72 17.65 -17.98
CA LEU A 319 -25.45 17.56 -19.42
C LEU A 319 -24.40 18.59 -19.89
N ALA A 320 -24.48 19.82 -19.38
CA ALA A 320 -23.49 20.86 -19.67
C ALA A 320 -22.09 20.50 -19.14
N VAL A 321 -22.03 19.89 -17.95
CA VAL A 321 -20.80 19.30 -17.39
C VAL A 321 -20.20 18.25 -18.31
N ALA A 322 -21.01 17.29 -18.76
CA ALA A 322 -20.55 16.24 -19.65
C ALA A 322 -20.08 16.78 -21.02
N ALA A 323 -20.69 17.84 -21.54
CA ALA A 323 -20.32 18.46 -22.82
C ALA A 323 -19.02 19.27 -22.74
N LEU A 324 -18.83 20.08 -21.68
CA LEU A 324 -17.61 20.87 -21.46
C LEU A 324 -16.39 20.01 -21.09
N PHE A 325 -16.64 18.79 -20.63
CA PHE A 325 -15.63 17.81 -20.24
C PHE A 325 -14.71 17.38 -21.40
N GLN A 326 -15.26 17.12 -22.59
CA GLN A 326 -14.50 16.64 -23.74
C GLN A 326 -13.39 17.62 -24.20
N PRO A 327 -13.66 18.93 -24.40
CA PRO A 327 -12.65 19.88 -24.83
C PRO A 327 -11.62 20.19 -23.74
N ALA A 328 -12.03 20.22 -22.46
CA ALA A 328 -11.10 20.41 -21.34
C ALA A 328 -10.07 19.27 -21.26
N ARG A 329 -10.54 18.02 -21.32
CA ARG A 329 -9.68 16.81 -21.32
C ARG A 329 -8.60 16.87 -22.41
N ARG A 330 -8.97 17.26 -23.63
CA ARG A 330 -8.02 17.36 -24.77
C ARG A 330 -6.93 18.41 -24.54
N ARG A 331 -7.27 19.57 -23.98
CA ARG A 331 -6.29 20.65 -23.71
C ARG A 331 -5.29 20.25 -22.63
N ILE A 332 -5.77 19.60 -21.58
CA ILE A 332 -4.93 19.15 -20.46
C ILE A 332 -3.95 18.09 -20.96
N GLN A 333 -4.43 17.11 -21.72
CA GLN A 333 -3.59 16.06 -22.30
C GLN A 333 -2.48 16.64 -23.20
N ALA A 334 -2.82 17.64 -24.04
CA ALA A 334 -1.83 18.34 -24.86
C ALA A 334 -0.77 19.09 -24.05
N ILE A 335 -1.13 19.70 -22.91
CA ILE A 335 -0.19 20.40 -22.03
C ILE A 335 0.76 19.41 -21.35
N VAL A 336 0.25 18.29 -20.84
CA VAL A 336 1.11 17.30 -20.18
C VAL A 336 2.03 16.61 -21.18
N ASP A 337 1.53 16.24 -22.36
CA ASP A 337 2.35 15.67 -23.44
C ASP A 337 3.47 16.63 -23.82
N ARG A 338 3.17 17.93 -23.98
CA ARG A 338 4.18 18.94 -24.32
C ARG A 338 5.24 19.17 -23.23
N ARG A 339 4.88 18.99 -21.94
CA ARG A 339 5.79 19.20 -20.81
C ARG A 339 6.65 17.97 -20.48
N PHE A 340 6.11 16.75 -20.64
CA PHE A 340 6.80 15.51 -20.25
C PHE A 340 7.48 14.78 -21.41
N TYR A 341 6.90 14.76 -22.62
CA TYR A 341 7.48 14.04 -23.76
C TYR A 341 8.66 14.76 -24.44
N ARG A 342 9.01 15.97 -23.99
CA ARG A 342 10.15 16.72 -24.53
C ARG A 342 11.48 15.96 -24.41
N ARG A 343 11.65 15.10 -23.40
CA ARG A 343 12.90 14.31 -23.21
C ARG A 343 12.99 13.05 -24.07
N LYS A 344 11.86 12.44 -24.47
CA LYS A 344 11.87 11.23 -25.31
C LYS A 344 12.05 11.58 -26.79
N TYR A 345 11.58 12.76 -27.19
CA TYR A 345 11.78 13.29 -28.54
C TYR A 345 13.25 13.60 -28.83
N ASP A 346 14.01 14.10 -27.86
CA ASP A 346 15.44 14.38 -28.06
C ASP A 346 16.25 13.09 -28.27
N ALA A 347 16.01 12.02 -27.51
CA ALA A 347 16.76 10.77 -27.65
C ALA A 347 16.55 10.08 -29.02
N ALA A 348 15.30 10.05 -29.51
CA ALA A 348 14.99 9.49 -30.84
C ALA A 348 15.59 10.33 -31.98
N ARG A 349 15.53 11.66 -31.85
CA ARG A 349 16.05 12.60 -32.85
C ARG A 349 17.59 12.66 -32.87
N THR A 350 18.24 12.41 -31.73
CA THR A 350 19.70 12.24 -31.66
C THR A 350 20.11 10.92 -32.31
N LEU A 351 19.37 9.82 -32.09
CA LEU A 351 19.65 8.53 -32.73
C LEU A 351 19.42 8.57 -34.26
N GLU A 352 18.37 9.23 -34.71
CA GLU A 352 18.11 9.47 -36.15
C GLU A 352 19.20 10.34 -36.78
N ARG A 353 19.66 11.41 -36.10
CA ARG A 353 20.78 12.22 -36.60
C ARG A 353 22.09 11.44 -36.63
N PHE A 354 22.37 10.60 -35.64
CA PHE A 354 23.57 9.76 -35.62
C PHE A 354 23.52 8.68 -36.70
N GLY A 355 22.34 8.07 -36.92
CA GLY A 355 22.10 7.11 -37.98
C GLY A 355 22.14 7.74 -39.38
N ALA A 356 21.71 9.00 -39.52
CA ALA A 356 21.84 9.77 -40.76
C ALA A 356 23.32 10.12 -41.03
N HIS A 357 24.08 10.54 -40.02
CA HIS A 357 25.51 10.84 -40.19
C HIS A 357 26.33 9.61 -40.56
N LEU A 358 26.11 8.47 -39.91
CA LEU A 358 26.78 7.21 -40.26
C LEU A 358 26.42 6.71 -41.66
N ARG A 359 25.24 7.07 -42.18
CA ARG A 359 24.81 6.67 -43.52
C ARG A 359 25.44 7.57 -44.58
N ASP A 360 25.58 8.87 -44.30
CA ASP A 360 26.31 9.80 -45.16
C ASP A 360 27.83 9.56 -45.18
N GLU A 361 28.44 9.18 -44.05
CA GLU A 361 29.89 8.89 -43.99
C GLU A 361 30.25 7.58 -44.71
N VAL A 362 29.36 6.56 -44.67
CA VAL A 362 29.60 5.25 -45.29
C VAL A 362 29.33 5.26 -46.81
N ASP A 363 28.57 6.23 -47.33
CA ASP A 363 28.31 6.37 -48.78
C ASP A 363 29.44 7.14 -49.52
N LEU A 364 30.29 7.88 -48.81
CA LEU A 364 31.38 8.67 -49.43
C LEU A 364 32.66 7.86 -49.69
N ASP A 365 32.95 6.84 -48.89
CA ASP A 365 34.12 5.97 -49.11
C ASP A 365 33.92 5.03 -50.32
N THR A 366 32.67 4.71 -50.69
CA THR A 366 32.37 3.89 -51.88
C THR A 366 32.31 4.68 -53.19
N LEU A 367 32.21 6.00 -53.14
CA LEU A 367 32.22 6.86 -54.35
C LEU A 367 33.63 7.24 -54.81
N GLY A 368 34.67 6.92 -54.04
CA GLY A 368 36.07 7.15 -54.38
C GLY A 368 36.70 6.07 -55.27
N ASP A 369 36.18 4.84 -55.23
CA ASP A 369 36.77 3.71 -55.96
C ASP A 369 36.28 3.61 -57.42
N ASP A 370 35.08 4.08 -57.74
CA ASP A 370 34.53 4.09 -59.11
C ASP A 370 34.99 5.29 -59.98
N LEU A 371 35.77 6.21 -59.42
CA LEU A 371 36.42 7.30 -60.17
C LEU A 371 37.93 7.08 -60.39
N ARG A 372 38.47 5.91 -60.00
CA ARG A 372 39.90 5.56 -60.17
C ARG A 372 40.18 4.15 -60.71
N ALA A 373 39.16 3.42 -61.17
CA ALA A 373 39.33 2.25 -62.05
C ALA A 373 38.54 2.49 -63.35
#